data_AF-A0A8H4L4L2-F1
#
_entry.id   AF-A0A8H4L4L2-F1
#
_cell.length_a   1.000
_cell.length_b   1.000
_cell.length_c   1.000
_cell.angle_alpha   90.00
_cell.angle_beta   90.00
_cell.angle_gamma   90.00
#
_symmetry.space_group_name_H-M   'P 1'
#
loop_
_entity.id
_entity.type
_entity.pdbx_description
1 polymer ?
#
loop_
_entity_poly.entity_id
_entity_poly.type
_entity_poly.pdbx_seq_one_letter_code
_entity_poly.pdbx_strand_id
1 'polypeptide(L)'
;MGFAKVFTDSSLARHVRSIRNSPREVIFNRRLLLSSALYAMSGLCITWDQGSSSVVPSLPGFSNAFGITSATNPKEVANFVSFVYLTAGVGSALSFFINDRIGRLWSLRLYFVIWIIGQLIATFSYGNMGALYTARFVSGLGIGPLTVTGPMSIVEIAPTEIRSLLTVWFSVVMLLSLTVSTLTVYACFLHLEASHFQYQLVWFLPTIICAIVIVASFSAYESPRWLMLVNRKEEAIETLVALRGLPAEHPRVAREIADIEEQIQSERAKFGPDGGLKDVLKETFLVPGNLRRVQQSLISYLLAQLSGANSVTS
;
A
#
# COMPACT_ATOMS: atom_id res chain seq x y z
N MET A 1 -19.01 33.26 26.79
CA MET A 1 -18.02 32.29 27.31
C MET A 1 -18.00 30.93 26.58
N GLY A 2 -18.59 30.79 25.37
CA GLY A 2 -18.91 29.45 24.79
C GLY A 2 -18.20 29.01 23.49
N PHE A 3 -17.69 29.91 22.63
CA PHE A 3 -17.12 29.49 21.33
C PHE A 3 -15.60 29.26 21.35
N ALA A 4 -14.84 30.05 22.12
CA ALA A 4 -13.39 29.90 22.22
C ALA A 4 -12.98 28.57 22.90
N LYS A 5 -13.81 28.05 23.82
CA LYS A 5 -13.61 26.75 24.48
C LYS A 5 -13.83 25.56 23.53
N VAL A 6 -14.79 25.66 22.61
CA VAL A 6 -15.05 24.60 21.61
C VAL A 6 -13.87 24.47 20.65
N PHE A 7 -13.28 25.58 20.20
CA PHE A 7 -12.08 25.54 19.37
C PHE A 7 -10.84 25.09 20.14
N THR A 8 -10.67 25.52 21.39
CA THR A 8 -9.52 25.10 22.20
C THR A 8 -9.60 23.63 22.62
N ASP A 9 -10.76 23.08 22.98
CA ASP A 9 -10.91 21.66 23.37
C ASP A 9 -11.31 20.71 22.23
N SER A 10 -11.39 21.23 21.00
CA SER A 10 -11.61 20.42 19.80
C SER A 10 -10.56 19.30 19.69
N SER A 11 -10.96 18.17 19.11
CA SER A 11 -10.05 17.06 18.81
C SER A 11 -8.82 17.53 18.02
N LEU A 12 -9.04 18.48 17.11
CA LEU A 12 -8.02 19.11 16.27
C LEU A 12 -7.03 19.95 17.11
N ALA A 13 -7.51 20.77 18.04
CA ALA A 13 -6.64 21.55 18.93
C ALA A 13 -5.90 20.70 19.96
N ARG A 14 -6.47 19.56 20.39
CA ARG A 14 -5.73 18.54 21.16
C ARG A 14 -4.63 17.88 20.34
N HIS A 15 -4.91 17.55 19.07
CA HIS A 15 -3.91 16.97 18.16
C HIS A 15 -2.76 17.95 17.89
N VAL A 16 -3.08 19.22 17.60
CA VAL A 16 -2.08 20.29 17.39
C VAL A 16 -1.25 20.54 18.66
N ARG A 17 -1.87 20.53 19.86
CA ARG A 17 -1.13 20.62 21.13
C ARG A 17 -0.25 19.39 21.39
N SER A 18 -0.71 18.19 21.05
CA SER A 18 0.08 16.96 21.17
C SER A 18 1.30 16.97 20.27
N ILE A 19 1.16 17.46 19.03
CA ILE A 19 2.28 17.65 18.10
C ILE A 19 3.24 18.73 18.62
N ARG A 20 2.73 19.85 19.14
CA ARG A 20 3.54 20.95 19.68
C ARG A 20 4.32 20.57 20.94
N ASN A 21 3.75 19.70 21.78
CA ASN A 21 4.35 19.26 23.04
C ASN A 21 5.27 18.04 22.88
N SER A 22 5.29 17.39 21.71
CA SER A 22 6.16 16.26 21.45
C SER A 22 7.58 16.72 21.10
N PRO A 23 8.62 15.99 21.52
CA PRO A 23 10.00 16.34 21.17
C PRO A 23 10.14 16.35 19.64
N ARG A 24 10.71 17.43 19.08
CA ARG A 24 10.95 17.54 17.62
C ARG A 24 11.78 16.39 17.08
N GLU A 25 12.65 15.82 17.92
CA GLU A 25 13.51 14.67 17.61
C GLU A 25 12.72 13.39 17.30
N VAL A 26 11.55 13.20 17.94
CA VAL A 26 10.66 12.06 17.69
C VAL A 26 9.87 12.24 16.39
N ILE A 27 9.54 13.49 16.05
CA ILE A 27 8.74 13.85 14.88
C ILE A 27 9.59 13.90 13.60
N PHE A 28 10.79 14.49 13.66
CA PHE A 28 11.67 14.73 12.51
C PHE A 28 12.86 13.75 12.45
N ASN A 29 12.65 12.51 12.91
CA ASN A 29 13.68 11.50 12.76
C ASN A 29 13.81 11.07 11.29
N ARG A 30 15.00 11.28 10.70
CA ARG A 30 15.29 10.91 9.30
C ARG A 30 15.01 9.43 9.02
N ARG A 31 15.29 8.55 9.99
CA ARG A 31 15.07 7.09 9.86
C ARG A 31 13.59 6.73 9.77
N LEU A 32 12.77 7.40 10.57
CA LEU A 32 11.32 7.26 10.54
C LEU A 32 10.76 7.76 9.21
N LEU A 33 11.11 8.99 8.81
CA LEU A 33 10.62 9.59 7.57
C LEU A 33 11.04 8.77 6.35
N LEU A 34 12.29 8.31 6.28
CA LEU A 34 12.76 7.47 5.18
C LEU A 34 12.02 6.13 5.14
N SER A 35 11.83 5.46 6.28
CA SER A 35 11.09 4.19 6.33
C SER A 35 9.62 4.39 5.93
N SER A 36 8.97 5.42 6.45
CA SER A 36 7.58 5.76 6.08
C SER A 36 7.44 6.13 4.61
N ALA A 37 8.39 6.87 4.03
CA ALA A 37 8.40 7.17 2.60
C ALA A 37 8.50 5.90 1.76
N LEU A 38 9.39 4.97 2.12
CA LEU A 38 9.57 3.71 1.39
C LEU A 38 8.33 2.81 1.48
N TYR A 39 7.66 2.75 2.64
CA TYR A 39 6.37 2.07 2.74
C TYR A 39 5.26 2.78 1.94
N ALA A 40 5.27 4.12 1.90
CA ALA A 40 4.31 4.88 1.09
C ALA A 40 4.46 4.63 -0.41
N MET A 41 5.68 4.30 -0.88
CA MET A 41 5.94 3.93 -2.27
C MET A 41 5.19 2.66 -2.73
N SER A 42 4.66 1.83 -1.82
CA SER A 42 3.82 0.69 -2.20
C SER A 42 2.53 1.11 -2.92
N GLY A 43 2.07 2.35 -2.71
CA GLY A 43 0.91 2.93 -3.39
C GLY A 43 1.15 3.24 -4.87
N LEU A 44 2.41 3.25 -5.32
CA LEU A 44 2.77 3.54 -6.71
C LEU A 44 2.19 2.50 -7.67
N CYS A 45 2.29 1.21 -7.35
CA CYS A 45 1.96 0.12 -8.26
C CYS A 45 0.48 0.10 -8.65
N ILE A 46 -0.42 0.30 -7.67
CA ILE A 46 -1.86 0.30 -7.96
C ILE A 46 -2.22 1.44 -8.89
N THR A 47 -1.86 2.68 -8.56
CA THR A 47 -2.29 3.86 -9.33
C THR A 47 -1.55 4.05 -10.63
N TRP A 48 -0.33 3.52 -10.75
CA TRP A 48 0.33 3.41 -12.05
C TRP A 48 -0.46 2.48 -12.96
N ASP A 49 -0.84 1.30 -12.47
CA ASP A 49 -1.63 0.35 -13.25
C ASP A 49 -3.00 0.93 -13.62
N GLN A 50 -3.66 1.63 -12.68
CA GLN A 50 -4.94 2.31 -12.96
C GLN A 50 -4.80 3.35 -14.07
N GLY A 51 -3.81 4.25 -13.96
CA GLY A 51 -3.66 5.36 -14.90
C GLY A 51 -3.08 4.97 -16.26
N SER A 52 -2.29 3.89 -16.32
CA SER A 52 -1.73 3.39 -17.58
C SER A 52 -2.73 2.48 -18.30
N SER A 53 -3.35 1.52 -17.59
CA SER A 53 -4.25 0.55 -18.23
C SER A 53 -5.52 1.17 -18.81
N SER A 54 -5.96 2.33 -18.32
CA SER A 54 -7.06 3.08 -18.93
C SER A 54 -6.70 3.73 -20.27
N VAL A 55 -5.48 4.25 -20.40
CA VAL A 55 -5.10 5.07 -21.57
C VAL A 55 -4.29 4.29 -22.60
N VAL A 56 -3.56 3.24 -22.20
CA VAL A 56 -2.76 2.38 -23.10
C VAL A 56 -3.56 1.79 -24.27
N PRO A 57 -4.82 1.34 -24.11
CA PRO A 57 -5.63 0.87 -25.24
C PRO A 57 -5.87 1.91 -26.34
N SER A 58 -5.67 3.19 -26.04
CA SER A 58 -5.76 4.30 -27.01
C SER A 58 -4.46 4.53 -27.80
N LEU A 59 -3.35 3.86 -27.43
CA LEU A 59 -2.09 3.98 -28.14
C LEU A 59 -2.13 3.19 -29.48
N PRO A 60 -1.75 3.81 -30.61
CA PRO A 60 -1.70 3.14 -31.90
C PRO A 60 -0.79 1.90 -31.90
N GLY A 61 0.36 1.96 -31.22
CA GLY A 61 1.27 0.81 -31.10
C GLY A 61 0.67 -0.38 -30.35
N PHE A 62 -0.18 -0.13 -29.34
CA PHE A 62 -0.91 -1.19 -28.64
C PHE A 62 -2.02 -1.76 -29.51
N SER A 63 -2.83 -0.89 -30.13
CA SER A 63 -3.92 -1.30 -31.01
C SER A 63 -3.43 -2.16 -32.18
N ASN A 64 -2.29 -1.81 -32.80
CA ASN A 64 -1.72 -2.57 -33.90
C ASN A 64 -1.16 -3.93 -33.45
N ALA A 65 -0.60 -4.01 -32.24
CA ALA A 65 0.01 -5.24 -31.73
C ALA A 65 -1.04 -6.26 -31.28
N PHE A 66 -2.10 -5.80 -30.62
CA PHE A 66 -3.10 -6.66 -29.98
C PHE A 66 -4.41 -6.74 -30.78
N GLY A 67 -4.65 -5.85 -31.74
CA GLY A 67 -5.94 -5.79 -32.44
C GLY A 67 -7.11 -5.39 -31.53
N ILE A 68 -6.82 -4.93 -30.30
CA ILE A 68 -7.80 -4.42 -29.36
C ILE A 68 -7.74 -2.90 -29.40
N THR A 69 -8.85 -2.29 -29.80
CA THR A 69 -9.06 -0.83 -29.75
C THR A 69 -10.32 -0.55 -28.94
N SER A 70 -10.35 0.56 -28.21
CA SER A 70 -11.52 1.03 -27.44
C SER A 70 -12.81 1.15 -28.28
N ALA A 71 -12.68 1.31 -29.60
CA ALA A 71 -13.80 1.41 -30.54
C ALA A 71 -14.31 0.05 -31.08
N THR A 72 -13.45 -0.97 -31.15
CA THR A 72 -13.77 -2.23 -31.86
C THR A 72 -14.19 -3.35 -30.89
N ASN A 73 -13.49 -3.51 -29.77
CA ASN A 73 -13.75 -4.58 -28.77
C ASN A 73 -13.86 -4.04 -27.33
N PRO A 74 -14.90 -3.27 -27.00
CA PRO A 74 -15.02 -2.64 -25.67
C PRO A 74 -15.09 -3.67 -24.52
N LYS A 75 -15.62 -4.87 -24.77
CA LYS A 75 -15.67 -5.95 -23.77
C LYS A 75 -14.28 -6.52 -23.43
N GLU A 76 -13.39 -6.62 -24.42
CA GLU A 76 -12.05 -7.17 -24.21
C GLU A 76 -11.16 -6.18 -23.45
N VAL A 77 -11.29 -4.88 -23.74
CA VAL A 77 -10.65 -3.80 -22.96
C VAL A 77 -11.16 -3.82 -21.52
N ALA A 78 -12.47 -3.89 -21.32
CA ALA A 78 -13.06 -3.93 -19.98
C ALA A 78 -12.57 -5.16 -19.17
N ASN A 79 -12.50 -6.33 -19.82
CA ASN A 79 -11.97 -7.54 -19.20
C ASN A 79 -10.48 -7.39 -18.85
N PHE A 80 -9.68 -6.82 -19.76
CA PHE A 80 -8.26 -6.55 -19.54
C PHE A 80 -8.02 -5.64 -18.33
N VAL A 81 -8.75 -4.52 -18.24
CA VAL A 81 -8.64 -3.58 -17.12
C VAL A 81 -9.17 -4.18 -15.82
N SER A 82 -10.27 -4.95 -15.87
CA SER A 82 -10.91 -5.47 -14.66
C SER A 82 -10.18 -6.66 -14.03
N PHE A 83 -9.50 -7.48 -14.84
CA PHE A 83 -8.90 -8.74 -14.39
C PHE A 83 -7.78 -8.57 -13.36
N VAL A 84 -7.02 -7.47 -13.45
CA VAL A 84 -5.98 -7.14 -12.47
C VAL A 84 -6.56 -6.85 -11.08
N TYR A 85 -7.74 -6.25 -10.99
CA TYR A 85 -8.38 -5.94 -9.70
C TYR A 85 -8.96 -7.17 -9.03
N LEU A 86 -9.48 -8.12 -9.82
CA LEU A 86 -9.93 -9.41 -9.30
C LEU A 86 -8.77 -10.16 -8.64
N THR A 87 -7.63 -10.21 -9.32
CA THR A 87 -6.42 -10.90 -8.85
C THR A 87 -5.72 -10.12 -7.73
N ALA A 88 -5.83 -8.79 -7.71
CA ALA A 88 -5.45 -7.98 -6.56
C ALA A 88 -6.29 -8.29 -5.31
N GLY A 89 -7.59 -8.53 -5.44
CA GLY A 89 -8.42 -8.99 -4.33
C GLY A 89 -7.91 -10.30 -3.73
N VAL A 90 -7.56 -11.27 -4.59
CA VAL A 90 -6.97 -12.56 -4.16
C VAL A 90 -5.61 -12.35 -3.49
N GLY A 91 -4.74 -11.53 -4.09
CA GLY A 91 -3.44 -11.19 -3.50
C GLY A 91 -3.59 -10.56 -2.11
N SER A 92 -4.47 -9.56 -1.96
CA SER A 92 -4.74 -8.92 -0.66
C SER A 92 -5.17 -9.93 0.41
N ALA A 93 -6.01 -10.90 0.06
CA ALA A 93 -6.42 -11.95 0.99
C ALA A 93 -5.24 -12.86 1.41
N LEU A 94 -4.36 -13.21 0.47
CA LEU A 94 -3.17 -14.02 0.75
C LEU A 94 -2.14 -13.26 1.60
N SER A 95 -2.08 -11.94 1.49
CA SER A 95 -1.15 -11.09 2.24
C SER A 95 -1.30 -11.23 3.75
N PHE A 96 -2.51 -11.55 4.23
CA PHE A 96 -2.79 -11.78 5.65
C PHE A 96 -1.89 -12.86 6.25
N PHE A 97 -1.67 -14.00 5.57
CA PHE A 97 -0.81 -15.08 6.09
C PHE A 97 0.68 -14.80 5.89
N ILE A 98 1.02 -14.14 4.80
CA ILE A 98 2.40 -13.93 4.41
C ILE A 98 3.02 -12.85 5.29
N ASN A 99 2.31 -11.73 5.50
CA ASN A 99 2.83 -10.58 6.24
C ASN A 99 3.26 -10.94 7.66
N ASP A 100 2.47 -11.75 8.36
CA ASP A 100 2.78 -12.18 9.72
C ASP A 100 3.91 -13.19 9.81
N ARG A 101 4.15 -13.98 8.75
CA ARG A 101 5.24 -14.97 8.73
C ARG A 101 6.60 -14.40 8.35
N ILE A 102 6.67 -13.56 7.31
CA ILE A 102 7.96 -13.10 6.77
C ILE A 102 8.33 -11.68 7.20
N GLY A 103 7.39 -10.92 7.76
CA GLY A 103 7.60 -9.53 8.17
C GLY A 103 7.19 -8.52 7.10
N ARG A 104 7.12 -7.24 7.48
CA ARG A 104 6.48 -6.22 6.64
C ARG A 104 7.43 -5.77 5.53
N LEU A 105 8.74 -5.62 5.83
CA LEU A 105 9.73 -5.27 4.80
C LEU A 105 9.92 -6.38 3.77
N TRP A 106 10.07 -7.63 4.22
CA TRP A 106 10.26 -8.76 3.31
C TRP A 106 9.03 -9.02 2.46
N SER A 107 7.83 -8.86 3.04
CA SER A 107 6.58 -8.92 2.28
C SER A 107 6.51 -7.82 1.23
N LEU A 108 6.81 -6.57 1.59
CA LEU A 108 6.83 -5.46 0.65
C LEU A 108 7.79 -5.74 -0.53
N ARG A 109 9.00 -6.24 -0.27
CA ARG A 109 9.96 -6.60 -1.32
C ARG A 109 9.43 -7.72 -2.22
N LEU A 110 8.88 -8.78 -1.63
CA LEU A 110 8.30 -9.90 -2.36
C LEU A 110 7.19 -9.42 -3.32
N TYR A 111 6.28 -8.58 -2.84
CA TYR A 111 5.17 -8.10 -3.65
C TYR A 111 5.62 -7.15 -4.76
N PHE A 112 6.62 -6.31 -4.53
CA PHE A 112 7.23 -5.52 -5.60
C PHE A 112 7.89 -6.42 -6.67
N VAL A 113 8.58 -7.49 -6.27
CA VAL A 113 9.16 -8.45 -7.24
C VAL A 113 8.07 -9.12 -8.07
N ILE A 114 7.00 -9.62 -7.44
CA ILE A 114 5.86 -10.22 -8.15
C ILE A 114 5.26 -9.23 -9.15
N TRP A 115 5.07 -7.98 -8.74
CA TRP A 115 4.54 -6.94 -9.61
C TRP A 115 5.48 -6.62 -10.80
N ILE A 116 6.79 -6.49 -10.54
CA ILE A 116 7.80 -6.27 -11.60
C ILE A 116 7.76 -7.41 -12.63
N ILE A 117 7.68 -8.67 -12.18
CA ILE A 117 7.58 -9.83 -13.09
C ILE A 117 6.33 -9.69 -13.97
N GLY A 118 5.17 -9.35 -13.39
CA GLY A 118 3.94 -9.12 -14.14
C GLY A 118 4.08 -8.03 -15.20
N GLN A 119 4.72 -6.90 -14.86
CA GLN A 119 4.95 -5.82 -15.81
C GLN A 119 5.96 -6.17 -16.90
N LEU A 120 7.01 -6.93 -16.59
CA LEU A 120 7.95 -7.42 -17.59
C LEU A 120 7.27 -8.39 -18.57
N ILE A 121 6.39 -9.27 -18.11
CA ILE A 121 5.59 -10.13 -18.99
C ILE A 121 4.70 -9.27 -19.90
N ALA A 122 4.10 -8.19 -19.37
CA ALA A 122 3.33 -7.25 -20.18
C ALA A 122 4.22 -6.59 -21.24
N THR A 123 5.38 -6.05 -20.87
CA THR A 123 6.33 -5.43 -21.80
C THR A 123 6.75 -6.39 -22.91
N PHE A 124 7.06 -7.65 -22.60
CA PHE A 124 7.53 -8.64 -23.57
C PHE A 124 6.42 -9.52 -24.17
N SER A 125 5.17 -9.08 -24.12
CA SER A 125 4.04 -9.85 -24.64
C SER A 125 3.92 -9.84 -26.16
N TYR A 126 4.51 -8.86 -26.87
CA TYR A 126 4.56 -8.75 -28.34
C TYR A 126 3.24 -9.09 -29.07
N GLY A 127 2.10 -8.63 -28.55
CA GLY A 127 0.78 -8.89 -29.18
C GLY A 127 0.09 -10.19 -28.77
N ASN A 128 0.72 -11.02 -27.91
CA ASN A 128 0.12 -12.25 -27.42
C ASN A 128 -0.87 -11.98 -26.28
N MET A 129 -2.16 -12.24 -26.53
CA MET A 129 -3.23 -12.08 -25.53
C MET A 129 -3.06 -12.94 -24.28
N GLY A 130 -2.61 -14.20 -24.44
CA GLY A 130 -2.40 -15.09 -23.31
C GLY A 130 -1.29 -14.57 -22.38
N ALA A 131 -0.22 -14.02 -22.96
CA ALA A 131 0.84 -13.37 -22.20
C ALA A 131 0.31 -12.12 -21.48
N LEU A 132 -0.54 -11.32 -22.12
CA LEU A 132 -1.13 -10.12 -21.53
C LEU A 132 -2.07 -10.45 -20.34
N TYR A 133 -2.93 -11.45 -20.46
CA TYR A 133 -3.77 -11.90 -19.34
C TYR A 133 -2.95 -12.50 -18.20
N THR A 134 -1.90 -13.26 -18.52
CA THR A 134 -0.95 -13.80 -17.53
C THR A 134 -0.25 -12.66 -16.80
N ALA A 135 0.19 -11.62 -17.52
CA ALA A 135 0.77 -10.43 -16.93
C ALA A 135 -0.18 -9.75 -15.95
N ARG A 136 -1.47 -9.56 -16.32
CA ARG A 136 -2.48 -8.99 -15.43
C ARG A 136 -2.69 -9.84 -14.17
N PHE A 137 -2.71 -11.16 -14.31
CA PHE A 137 -2.84 -12.08 -13.18
C PHE A 137 -1.68 -11.92 -12.18
N VAL A 138 -0.45 -11.97 -12.69
CA VAL A 138 0.76 -11.86 -11.86
C VAL A 138 0.89 -10.45 -11.25
N SER A 139 0.66 -9.40 -12.03
CA SER A 139 0.68 -8.02 -11.52
C SER A 139 -0.36 -7.80 -10.42
N GLY A 140 -1.57 -8.32 -10.57
CA GLY A 140 -2.62 -8.20 -9.55
C GLY A 140 -2.22 -8.85 -8.23
N LEU A 141 -1.62 -10.04 -8.26
CA LEU A 141 -1.12 -10.71 -7.06
C LEU A 141 -0.06 -9.89 -6.30
N GLY A 142 0.67 -8.98 -6.96
CA GLY A 142 1.58 -8.03 -6.31
C GLY A 142 0.89 -6.74 -5.84
N ILE A 143 -0.01 -6.18 -6.66
CA ILE A 143 -0.70 -4.90 -6.37
C ILE A 143 -1.51 -4.98 -5.09
N GLY A 144 -2.35 -6.01 -4.95
CA GLY A 144 -3.26 -6.16 -3.81
C GLY A 144 -2.52 -6.10 -2.46
N PRO A 145 -1.58 -7.00 -2.19
CA PRO A 145 -0.80 -7.01 -0.96
C PRO A 145 -0.07 -5.71 -0.65
N LEU A 146 0.43 -4.99 -1.67
CA LEU A 146 1.12 -3.70 -1.49
C LEU A 146 0.19 -2.62 -0.93
N THR A 147 -1.09 -2.64 -1.30
CA THR A 147 -2.10 -1.70 -0.77
C THR A 147 -2.50 -1.96 0.68
N VAL A 148 -2.34 -3.20 1.15
CA VAL A 148 -2.58 -3.58 2.54
C VAL A 148 -1.33 -3.31 3.38
N THR A 149 -0.18 -3.79 2.91
CA THR A 149 1.08 -3.80 3.66
C THR A 149 1.64 -2.39 3.85
N GLY A 150 1.57 -1.53 2.84
CA GLY A 150 2.08 -0.15 2.92
C GLY A 150 1.50 0.67 4.08
N PRO A 151 0.20 1.00 4.05
CA PRO A 151 -0.41 1.83 5.10
C PRO A 151 -0.38 1.13 6.47
N MET A 152 -0.51 -0.19 6.53
CA MET A 152 -0.38 -0.96 7.77
C MET A 152 1.00 -0.77 8.40
N SER A 153 2.06 -0.92 7.62
CA SER A 153 3.44 -0.80 8.12
C SER A 153 3.75 0.63 8.56
N ILE A 154 3.23 1.63 7.84
CA ILE A 154 3.35 3.05 8.26
C ILE A 154 2.71 3.26 9.63
N VAL A 155 1.52 2.69 9.87
CA VAL A 155 0.82 2.80 11.16
C VAL A 155 1.60 2.12 12.29
N GLU A 156 2.23 0.97 12.03
CA GLU A 156 3.02 0.22 13.02
C GLU A 156 4.33 0.94 13.41
N ILE A 157 4.97 1.69 12.50
CA ILE A 157 6.20 2.45 12.80
C ILE A 157 5.93 3.88 13.28
N ALA A 158 4.80 4.47 12.92
CA ALA A 158 4.53 5.87 13.16
C ALA A 158 4.16 6.18 14.63
N PRO A 159 4.72 7.24 15.21
CA PRO A 159 4.34 7.70 16.54
C PRO A 159 2.92 8.25 16.52
N THR A 160 2.22 8.12 17.64
CA THR A 160 0.77 8.39 17.77
C THR A 160 0.34 9.78 17.29
N GLU A 161 1.20 10.79 17.38
CA GLU A 161 0.88 12.19 17.06
C GLU A 161 0.93 12.52 15.56
N ILE A 162 1.79 11.86 14.79
CA ILE A 162 1.94 12.11 13.34
C ILE A 162 1.57 10.89 12.49
N ARG A 163 1.01 9.85 13.12
CA ARG A 163 0.56 8.63 12.43
C ARG A 163 -0.36 8.92 11.26
N SER A 164 -1.39 9.73 11.47
CA SER A 164 -2.33 10.13 10.42
C SER A 164 -1.62 10.85 9.27
N LEU A 165 -0.71 11.77 9.58
CA LEU A 165 0.06 12.53 8.59
C LEU A 165 0.97 11.62 7.75
N LEU A 166 1.64 10.66 8.38
CA LEU A 166 2.49 9.69 7.67
C LEU A 166 1.66 8.73 6.81
N THR A 167 0.49 8.30 7.28
CA THR A 167 -0.42 7.48 6.46
C THR A 167 -0.92 8.23 5.23
N VAL A 168 -1.10 9.56 5.30
CA VAL A 168 -1.48 10.39 4.14
C VAL A 168 -0.40 10.38 3.05
N TRP A 169 0.87 10.12 3.37
CA TRP A 169 1.92 10.01 2.34
C TRP A 169 1.64 8.91 1.33
N PHE A 170 1.03 7.81 1.77
CA PHE A 170 0.59 6.75 0.86
C PHE A 170 -0.41 7.28 -0.18
N SER A 171 -1.41 8.06 0.24
CA SER A 171 -2.38 8.68 -0.66
C SER A 171 -1.75 9.74 -1.58
N VAL A 172 -0.75 10.49 -1.09
CA VAL A 172 -0.01 11.45 -1.92
C VAL A 172 0.76 10.74 -3.03
N VAL A 173 1.47 9.66 -2.69
CA VAL A 173 2.17 8.83 -3.69
C VAL A 173 1.19 8.23 -4.69
N MET A 174 0.04 7.74 -4.23
CA MET A 174 -1.00 7.22 -5.11
C MET A 174 -1.44 8.27 -6.15
N LEU A 175 -1.75 9.49 -5.70
CA LEU A 175 -2.17 10.59 -6.58
C LEU A 175 -1.06 10.97 -7.58
N LEU A 176 0.17 11.15 -7.10
CA LEU A 176 1.30 11.49 -7.95
C LEU A 176 1.57 10.41 -9.00
N SER A 177 1.53 9.13 -8.60
CA SER A 177 1.73 8.01 -9.52
C SER A 177 0.63 7.94 -10.58
N LEU A 178 -0.63 8.17 -10.22
CA LEU A 178 -1.73 8.25 -11.19
C LEU A 178 -1.46 9.34 -12.24
N THR A 179 -1.13 10.55 -11.79
CA THR A 179 -0.83 11.69 -12.67
C THR A 179 0.36 11.42 -13.58
N VAL A 180 1.48 10.94 -13.02
CA VAL A 180 2.69 10.64 -13.81
C VAL A 180 2.42 9.52 -14.82
N SER A 181 1.65 8.50 -14.46
CA SER A 181 1.30 7.41 -15.36
C SER A 181 0.52 7.90 -16.58
N THR A 182 -0.55 8.67 -16.36
CA THR A 182 -1.36 9.24 -17.45
C THR A 182 -0.55 10.19 -18.33
N LEU A 183 0.29 11.04 -17.73
CA LEU A 183 1.20 11.93 -18.47
C LEU A 183 2.25 11.14 -19.27
N THR A 184 2.74 10.02 -18.76
CA THR A 184 3.68 9.15 -19.46
C THR A 184 3.06 8.56 -20.71
N VAL A 185 1.81 8.05 -20.61
CA VAL A 185 1.08 7.54 -21.78
C VAL A 185 0.85 8.65 -22.80
N TYR A 186 0.45 9.84 -22.35
CA TYR A 186 0.25 10.98 -23.23
C TYR A 186 1.56 11.43 -23.92
N ALA A 187 2.67 11.46 -23.19
CA ALA A 187 3.98 11.77 -23.76
C ALA A 187 4.41 10.74 -24.81
N CYS A 188 4.15 9.44 -24.58
CA CYS A 188 4.38 8.37 -25.54
C CYS A 188 3.50 8.50 -26.79
N PHE A 189 2.26 8.96 -26.62
CA PHE A 189 1.36 9.22 -27.74
C PHE A 189 1.86 10.35 -28.65
N LEU A 190 2.40 11.43 -28.08
CA LEU A 190 2.87 12.59 -28.83
C LEU A 190 4.24 12.42 -29.49
N HIS A 191 5.19 11.77 -28.80
CA HIS A 191 6.61 11.80 -29.19
C HIS A 191 7.14 10.48 -29.74
N LEU A 192 6.40 9.37 -29.60
CA LEU A 192 6.84 8.06 -30.09
C LEU A 192 5.98 7.62 -31.27
N GLU A 193 6.64 7.03 -32.26
CA GLU A 193 5.97 6.40 -33.39
C GLU A 193 5.17 5.16 -32.95
N ALA A 194 4.13 4.85 -33.72
CA ALA A 194 3.24 3.71 -33.52
C ALA A 194 3.99 2.37 -33.67
N SER A 195 4.61 1.93 -32.59
CA SER A 195 5.44 0.73 -32.52
C SER A 195 5.24 0.00 -31.19
N HIS A 196 5.77 -1.23 -31.07
CA HIS A 196 5.73 -1.97 -29.80
C HIS A 196 6.40 -1.19 -28.66
N PHE A 197 7.44 -0.43 -28.97
CA PHE A 197 8.19 0.36 -27.99
C PHE A 197 7.29 1.37 -27.25
N GLN A 198 6.25 1.89 -27.91
CA GLN A 198 5.35 2.90 -27.37
C GLN A 198 4.64 2.44 -26.09
N TYR A 199 4.03 1.24 -26.09
CA TYR A 199 3.37 0.70 -24.89
C TYR A 199 4.38 0.01 -23.94
N GLN A 200 5.47 -0.52 -24.48
CA GLN A 200 6.52 -1.18 -23.69
C GLN A 200 7.17 -0.23 -22.70
N LEU A 201 7.43 1.02 -23.11
CA LEU A 201 8.01 2.04 -22.25
C LEU A 201 7.12 2.33 -21.05
N VAL A 202 5.81 2.45 -21.26
CA VAL A 202 4.82 2.73 -20.19
C VAL A 202 4.85 1.64 -19.10
N TRP A 203 4.96 0.37 -19.48
CA TRP A 203 5.01 -0.73 -18.52
C TRP A 203 6.39 -0.95 -17.92
N PHE A 204 7.46 -0.65 -18.67
CA PHE A 204 8.84 -0.85 -18.22
C PHE A 204 9.30 0.23 -17.24
N LEU A 205 9.00 1.50 -17.49
CA LEU A 205 9.45 2.63 -16.67
C LEU A 205 9.24 2.48 -15.16
N PRO A 206 8.04 2.10 -14.65
CA PRO A 206 7.83 2.00 -13.21
C PRO A 206 8.58 0.82 -12.58
N THR A 207 8.97 -0.20 -13.37
CA THR A 207 9.74 -1.34 -12.83
C THR A 207 11.11 -0.90 -12.32
N ILE A 208 11.71 0.12 -12.95
CA ILE A 208 12.98 0.73 -12.52
C ILE A 208 12.78 1.41 -11.17
N ILE A 209 11.70 2.18 -11.02
CA ILE A 209 11.39 2.87 -9.75
C ILE A 209 11.14 1.85 -8.64
N CYS A 210 10.36 0.80 -8.91
CA CYS A 210 10.13 -0.27 -7.95
C CYS A 210 11.41 -1.00 -7.58
N ALA A 211 12.31 -1.28 -8.54
CA ALA A 211 13.61 -1.89 -8.25
C ALA A 211 14.47 -0.99 -7.34
N ILE A 212 14.49 0.32 -7.57
CA ILE A 212 15.17 1.29 -6.70
C ILE A 212 14.55 1.25 -5.30
N VAL A 213 13.22 1.21 -5.18
CA VAL A 213 12.52 1.11 -3.88
C VAL A 213 12.88 -0.19 -3.16
N ILE A 214 12.98 -1.32 -3.86
CA ILE A 214 13.43 -2.60 -3.27
C ILE A 214 14.85 -2.45 -2.70
N VAL A 215 15.79 -1.88 -3.46
CA VAL A 215 17.15 -1.67 -2.99
C VAL A 215 17.20 -0.68 -1.81
N ALA A 216 16.44 0.42 -1.89
CA ALA A 216 16.36 1.39 -0.81
C ALA A 216 15.70 0.83 0.46
N SER A 217 14.77 -0.13 0.31
CA SER A 217 14.09 -0.78 1.44
C SER A 217 15.03 -1.59 2.36
N PHE A 218 16.28 -1.88 1.95
CA PHE A 218 17.29 -2.47 2.84
C PHE A 218 17.78 -1.51 3.91
N SER A 219 17.61 -0.20 3.71
CA SER A 219 17.91 0.83 4.71
C SER A 219 16.72 1.17 5.62
N ALA A 220 15.55 0.61 5.35
CA ALA A 220 14.34 0.83 6.13
C ALA A 220 14.31 -0.06 7.37
N TYR A 221 13.57 0.40 8.38
CA TYR A 221 13.35 -0.35 9.61
C TYR A 221 12.08 -1.20 9.53
N GLU A 222 12.16 -2.39 10.11
CA GLU A 222 11.05 -3.32 10.22
C GLU A 222 10.04 -2.84 11.28
N SER A 223 8.82 -3.39 11.24
CA SER A 223 7.80 -3.09 12.24
C SER A 223 8.21 -3.57 13.64
N PRO A 224 8.30 -2.68 14.65
CA PRO A 224 8.56 -3.09 16.04
C PRO A 224 7.50 -4.05 16.58
N ARG A 225 6.24 -3.85 16.19
CA ARG A 225 5.12 -4.73 16.55
C ARG A 225 5.33 -6.14 15.99
N TRP A 226 5.73 -6.26 14.73
CA TRP A 226 6.00 -7.56 14.13
C TRP A 226 7.19 -8.26 14.78
N LEU A 227 8.28 -7.53 15.07
CA LEU A 227 9.45 -8.09 15.76
C LEU A 227 9.07 -8.67 17.14
N MET A 228 8.22 -7.98 17.90
CA MET A 228 7.68 -8.52 19.16
C MET A 228 6.77 -9.73 18.94
N LEU A 229 5.96 -9.73 17.87
CA LEU A 229 5.06 -10.83 17.54
C LEU A 229 5.83 -12.14 17.27
N VAL A 230 7.01 -12.06 16.64
CA VAL A 230 7.89 -13.20 16.34
C VAL A 230 8.92 -13.48 17.46
N ASN A 231 8.68 -12.93 18.67
CA ASN A 231 9.53 -13.10 19.86
C ASN A 231 10.97 -12.57 19.71
N ARG A 232 11.22 -11.59 18.83
CA ARG A 232 12.52 -10.89 18.68
C ARG A 232 12.48 -9.57 19.44
N LYS A 233 12.42 -9.65 20.77
CA LYS A 233 12.17 -8.49 21.66
C LYS A 233 13.30 -7.48 21.63
N GLU A 234 14.54 -7.93 21.66
CA GLU A 234 15.73 -7.06 21.67
C GLU A 234 15.76 -6.19 20.41
N GLU A 235 15.57 -6.80 19.25
CA GLU A 235 15.54 -6.09 17.96
C GLU A 235 14.35 -5.14 17.83
N ALA A 236 13.20 -5.49 18.42
CA ALA A 236 12.04 -4.61 18.45
C ALA A 236 12.34 -3.32 19.23
N ILE A 237 13.04 -3.44 20.38
CA ILE A 237 13.45 -2.32 21.21
C ILE A 237 14.48 -1.45 20.47
N GLU A 238 15.51 -2.07 19.87
CA GLU A 238 16.51 -1.35 19.08
C GLU A 238 15.88 -0.59 17.91
N THR A 239 14.95 -1.23 17.21
CA THR A 239 14.23 -0.63 16.10
C THR A 239 13.36 0.53 16.57
N LEU A 240 12.64 0.39 17.68
CA LEU A 240 11.81 1.45 18.23
C LEU A 240 12.66 2.63 18.70
N VAL A 241 13.79 2.38 19.38
CA VAL A 241 14.78 3.40 19.75
C VAL A 241 15.31 4.13 18.53
N ALA A 242 15.67 3.39 17.48
CA ALA A 242 16.17 3.98 16.23
C ALA A 242 15.11 4.82 15.50
N LEU A 243 13.83 4.43 15.56
CA LEU A 243 12.70 5.15 14.96
C LEU A 243 12.28 6.37 15.78
N ARG A 244 12.34 6.30 17.12
CA ARG A 244 11.96 7.39 18.01
C ARG A 244 13.09 8.39 18.26
N GLY A 245 14.35 7.99 18.05
CA GLY A 245 15.52 8.82 18.32
C GLY A 245 15.75 9.09 19.81
N LEU A 246 15.19 8.25 20.68
CA LEU A 246 15.24 8.38 22.14
C LEU A 246 15.81 7.10 22.75
N PRO A 247 16.53 7.18 23.89
CA PRO A 247 17.05 5.99 24.56
C PRO A 247 15.93 5.08 25.06
N ALA A 248 16.20 3.78 25.17
CA ALA A 248 15.22 2.78 25.59
C ALA A 248 14.60 3.07 26.97
N GLU A 249 15.39 3.65 27.87
CA GLU A 249 14.99 4.03 29.23
C GLU A 249 14.04 5.24 29.28
N HIS A 250 13.89 5.96 28.16
CA HIS A 250 13.01 7.12 28.12
C HIS A 250 11.55 6.67 28.42
N PRO A 251 10.84 7.30 29.38
CA PRO A 251 9.51 6.84 29.83
C PRO A 251 8.49 6.65 28.70
N ARG A 252 8.63 7.42 27.62
CA ARG A 252 7.81 7.32 26.41
C ARG A 252 8.05 6.01 25.64
N VAL A 253 9.31 5.63 25.44
CA VAL A 253 9.69 4.41 24.71
C VAL A 253 9.33 3.18 25.55
N ALA A 254 9.61 3.22 26.85
CA ALA A 254 9.25 2.15 27.78
C ALA A 254 7.73 1.89 27.84
N ARG A 255 6.91 2.95 27.85
CA ARG A 255 5.45 2.83 27.77
C ARG A 255 5.00 2.22 26.45
N GLU A 256 5.53 2.69 25.32
CA GLU A 256 5.17 2.17 24.01
C GLU A 256 5.54 0.68 23.85
N ILE A 257 6.66 0.24 24.42
CA ILE A 257 7.03 -1.18 24.49
C ILE A 257 6.02 -1.96 25.33
N ALA A 258 5.68 -1.47 26.53
CA ALA A 258 4.72 -2.13 27.41
C ALA A 258 3.33 -2.25 26.77
N ASP A 259 2.86 -1.19 26.10
CA ASP A 259 1.58 -1.17 25.39
C ASP A 259 1.55 -2.22 24.26
N ILE A 260 2.63 -2.34 23.47
CA ILE A 260 2.72 -3.35 22.40
C ILE A 260 2.76 -4.77 22.99
N GLU A 261 3.49 -4.98 24.08
CA GLU A 261 3.56 -6.29 24.76
C GLU A 261 2.22 -6.71 25.34
N GLU A 262 1.52 -5.79 26.03
CA GLU A 262 0.18 -6.03 26.56
C GLU A 262 -0.81 -6.37 25.45
N GLN A 263 -0.76 -5.63 24.33
CA GLN A 263 -1.62 -5.89 23.19
C GLN A 263 -1.38 -7.28 22.60
N ILE A 264 -0.11 -7.67 22.38
CA ILE A 264 0.23 -8.99 21.84
C ILE A 264 -0.14 -10.12 22.82
N GLN A 265 0.08 -9.93 24.12
CA GLN A 265 -0.32 -10.91 25.14
C GLN A 265 -1.84 -11.08 25.20
N SER A 266 -2.60 -9.99 25.10
CA SER A 266 -4.06 -10.02 25.03
C SER A 266 -4.54 -10.74 23.78
N GLU A 267 -3.90 -10.52 22.63
CA GLU A 267 -4.19 -11.24 21.38
C GLU A 267 -3.88 -12.74 21.52
N ARG A 268 -2.70 -13.12 22.03
CA ARG A 268 -2.32 -14.52 22.26
C ARG A 268 -3.22 -15.23 23.27
N ALA A 269 -3.65 -14.55 24.33
CA ALA A 269 -4.56 -15.11 25.34
C ALA A 269 -5.96 -15.40 24.78
N LYS A 270 -6.42 -14.61 23.79
CA LYS A 270 -7.73 -14.76 23.15
C LYS A 270 -7.75 -15.82 22.06
N PHE A 271 -6.68 -15.94 21.28
CA PHE A 271 -6.66 -16.81 20.08
C PHE A 271 -5.73 -18.02 20.18
N GLY A 272 -4.95 -18.14 21.26
CA GLY A 272 -3.93 -19.18 21.40
C GLY A 272 -2.68 -18.92 20.52
N PRO A 273 -1.69 -19.82 20.55
CA PRO A 273 -0.45 -19.69 19.77
C PRO A 273 -0.68 -19.75 18.25
N ASP A 274 -1.74 -20.44 17.82
CA ASP A 274 -2.07 -20.75 16.43
C ASP A 274 -3.47 -20.22 16.05
N GLY A 275 -3.82 -19.02 16.53
CA GLY A 275 -5.11 -18.36 16.25
C GLY A 275 -5.52 -18.51 14.79
N GLY A 276 -6.41 -19.46 14.53
CA GLY A 276 -6.67 -19.91 13.18
C GLY A 276 -7.43 -18.84 12.41
N LEU A 277 -7.36 -18.91 11.08
CA LEU A 277 -8.24 -18.14 10.18
C LEU A 277 -9.71 -18.18 10.62
N LYS A 278 -10.13 -19.33 11.14
CA LYS A 278 -11.48 -19.58 11.66
C LYS A 278 -11.78 -18.73 12.91
N ASP A 279 -10.84 -18.58 13.83
CA ASP A 279 -11.04 -17.83 15.07
C ASP A 279 -11.04 -16.33 14.80
N VAL A 280 -10.17 -15.86 13.90
CA VAL A 280 -10.17 -14.46 13.44
C VAL A 280 -11.48 -14.13 12.71
N LEU A 281 -11.94 -15.00 11.79
CA LEU A 281 -13.23 -14.81 11.11
C LEU A 281 -14.40 -14.86 12.08
N LYS A 282 -14.37 -15.79 13.03
CA LYS A 282 -15.40 -15.93 14.06
C LYS A 282 -15.49 -14.66 14.92
N GLU A 283 -14.36 -14.12 15.36
CA GLU A 283 -14.34 -12.87 16.12
C GLU A 283 -14.79 -11.68 15.28
N THR A 284 -14.31 -11.60 14.03
CA THR A 284 -14.61 -10.50 13.11
C THR A 284 -16.11 -10.40 12.82
N PHE A 285 -16.78 -11.54 12.62
CA PHE A 285 -18.20 -11.58 12.22
C PHE A 285 -19.18 -11.88 13.36
N LEU A 286 -18.80 -12.61 14.42
CA LEU A 286 -19.72 -12.96 15.51
C LEU A 286 -19.69 -11.96 16.67
N VAL A 287 -18.62 -11.18 16.86
CA VAL A 287 -18.58 -10.15 17.91
C VAL A 287 -19.30 -8.91 17.40
N PRO A 288 -20.42 -8.46 18.03
CA PRO A 288 -21.21 -7.34 17.52
C PRO A 288 -20.43 -6.03 17.37
N GLY A 289 -19.44 -5.80 18.24
CA GLY A 289 -18.56 -4.64 18.18
C GLY A 289 -17.65 -4.65 16.94
N ASN A 290 -17.08 -5.80 16.60
CA ASN A 290 -16.21 -5.96 15.43
C ASN A 290 -17.03 -5.96 14.13
N LEU A 291 -18.18 -6.63 14.13
CA LEU A 291 -19.09 -6.67 12.98
C LEU A 291 -19.51 -5.25 12.55
N ARG A 292 -19.83 -4.36 13.51
CA ARG A 292 -20.15 -2.95 13.21
C ARG A 292 -18.98 -2.22 12.53
N ARG A 293 -17.74 -2.46 12.96
CA ARG A 293 -16.54 -1.87 12.34
C ARG A 293 -16.30 -2.42 10.93
N VAL A 294 -16.52 -3.72 10.75
CA VAL A 294 -16.44 -4.37 9.43
C VAL A 294 -17.49 -3.80 8.49
N GLN A 295 -18.73 -3.68 8.93
CA GLN A 295 -19.82 -3.07 8.15
C GLN A 295 -19.50 -1.62 7.76
N GLN A 296 -19.01 -0.81 8.70
CA GLN A 296 -18.58 0.56 8.41
C GLN A 296 -17.47 0.59 7.36
N SER A 297 -16.46 -0.28 7.50
CA SER A 297 -15.35 -0.36 6.54
C SER A 297 -15.85 -0.78 5.16
N LEU A 298 -16.66 -1.84 5.07
CA LEU A 298 -17.24 -2.33 3.82
C LEU A 298 -18.09 -1.27 3.13
N ILE A 299 -18.98 -0.58 3.87
CA ILE A 299 -19.82 0.47 3.32
C ILE A 299 -18.97 1.64 2.84
N SER A 300 -17.96 2.08 3.60
CA SER A 300 -17.07 3.16 3.19
C SER A 300 -16.30 2.83 1.91
N TYR A 301 -15.75 1.63 1.80
CA TYR A 301 -15.07 1.20 0.58
C TYR A 301 -16.04 1.02 -0.60
N LEU A 302 -17.23 0.46 -0.36
CA LEU A 302 -18.25 0.28 -1.39
C LEU A 302 -18.69 1.63 -1.96
N LEU A 303 -19.01 2.60 -1.09
CA LEU A 303 -19.40 3.94 -1.51
C LEU A 303 -18.27 4.67 -2.24
N ALA A 304 -17.02 4.49 -1.80
CA ALA A 304 -15.86 5.05 -2.50
C ALA A 304 -15.72 4.48 -3.92
N GLN A 305 -15.89 3.17 -4.11
CA GLN A 305 -15.80 2.54 -5.43
C GLN A 305 -17.02 2.80 -6.32
N LEU A 306 -18.23 2.90 -5.73
CA LEU A 306 -19.48 3.20 -6.44
C LEU A 306 -19.66 4.70 -6.75
N SER A 307 -18.79 5.57 -6.23
CA SER A 307 -18.80 7.01 -6.52
C SER A 307 -18.65 7.33 -8.02
N GLY A 308 -18.19 6.36 -8.81
CA GLY A 308 -17.93 6.53 -10.23
C GLY A 308 -16.55 7.13 -10.53
N ALA A 309 -15.71 7.37 -9.53
CA ALA A 309 -14.35 7.90 -9.72
C ALA A 309 -13.55 7.10 -10.76
N ASN A 310 -13.61 5.76 -10.68
CA ASN A 310 -12.91 4.88 -11.62
C ASN A 310 -13.46 4.98 -13.06
N SER A 311 -14.73 5.36 -13.24
CA SER A 311 -15.35 5.52 -14.57
C SER A 311 -14.98 6.82 -15.24
N VAL A 312 -14.51 7.82 -14.50
CA VAL A 312 -14.02 9.10 -15.06
C VAL A 312 -12.56 8.96 -15.50
N THR A 313 -11.80 8.07 -14.85
CA THR A 313 -10.38 7.84 -15.12
C THR A 313 -10.10 6.69 -16.10
N SER A 314 -11.13 5.91 -16.48
CA SER A 314 -11.07 4.77 -17.41
C SER A 314 -11.73 5.11 -18.74
#